data_AF-A0A0C2SD56-F1
#
_entry.id   AF-A0A0C2SD56-F1
#
_cell.length_a   1.000
_cell.length_b   1.000
_cell.length_c   1.000
_cell.angle_alpha   90.00
_cell.angle_beta   90.00
_cell.angle_gamma   90.00
#
_symmetry.space_group_name_H-M   'P 1'
#
loop_
_entity.id
_entity.type
_entity.pdbx_description
1 polymer ?
#
loop_
_entity_poly.entity_id
_entity_poly.type
_entity_poly.pdbx_seq_one_letter_code
_entity_poly.pdbx_strand_id
1 'polypeptide(L)'
;MSNADGLKKDGITDVQLQEKIPQHLRYACIYWVNHFEVANIEGTELMNGLEKFVDEHTLHWFEVLSLIGNLDSAHRAIRAVIKLLVQLQKSTSSDLHQLLSDALRFISKSYAVINRSALHTYYSALPFSPTSSLLYLELWETSPTKRRIASHKGDSHRVSTVGFAHDGRLFASGSVDETIKLWSGGDGSLQVTLKASGAKLEA
;
A
#
# COMPACT_ATOMS: atom_id res chain seq x y z
N MET A 1 -8.47 -11.06 9.92
CA MET A 1 -8.93 -10.40 11.17
C MET A 1 -9.53 -9.06 10.76
N SER A 2 -10.68 -8.62 11.28
CA SER A 2 -11.22 -7.28 10.98
C SER A 2 -10.56 -6.19 11.85
N ASN A 3 -10.76 -4.91 11.52
CA ASN A 3 -10.34 -3.78 12.35
C ASN A 3 -10.92 -3.90 13.76
N ALA A 4 -12.22 -4.20 13.87
CA ALA A 4 -12.87 -4.39 15.16
C ALA A 4 -12.25 -5.55 15.96
N ASP A 5 -11.96 -6.67 15.29
CA ASP A 5 -11.31 -7.83 15.94
C ASP A 5 -9.87 -7.50 16.38
N GLY A 6 -9.12 -6.78 15.53
CA GLY A 6 -7.74 -6.38 15.79
C GLY A 6 -7.62 -5.39 16.95
N LEU A 7 -8.43 -4.32 16.92
CA LEU A 7 -8.50 -3.34 18.00
C LEU A 7 -8.87 -4.01 19.33
N LYS A 8 -9.87 -4.89 19.32
CA LYS A 8 -10.29 -5.64 20.52
C LYS A 8 -9.19 -6.58 21.01
N LYS A 9 -8.48 -7.27 20.11
CA LYS A 9 -7.35 -8.16 20.44
C LYS A 9 -6.20 -7.38 21.09
N ASP A 10 -5.93 -6.17 20.60
CA ASP A 10 -4.86 -5.32 21.09
C ASP A 10 -5.29 -4.47 22.31
N GLY A 11 -6.52 -4.65 22.80
CA GLY A 11 -7.07 -3.91 23.95
C GLY A 11 -7.30 -2.43 23.69
N ILE A 12 -7.36 -2.01 22.43
CA ILE A 12 -7.56 -0.61 22.03
C ILE A 12 -9.05 -0.30 22.14
N THR A 13 -9.38 0.63 23.02
CA THR A 13 -10.75 1.13 23.21
C THR A 13 -11.12 2.18 22.17
N ASP A 14 -12.43 2.38 21.97
CA ASP A 14 -12.93 3.48 21.12
C ASP A 14 -12.46 4.85 21.61
N VAL A 15 -12.26 5.03 22.91
CA VAL A 15 -11.72 6.26 23.51
C VAL A 15 -10.28 6.49 23.05
N GLN A 16 -9.42 5.48 23.14
CA GLN A 16 -8.04 5.58 22.66
C GLN A 16 -7.97 5.79 21.14
N LEU A 17 -8.89 5.19 20.39
CA LEU A 17 -8.99 5.44 18.95
C LEU A 17 -9.40 6.88 18.65
N GLN A 18 -10.30 7.47 19.44
CA GLN A 18 -10.68 8.88 19.33
C GLN A 18 -9.56 9.84 19.77
N GLU A 19 -8.73 9.46 20.75
CA GLU A 19 -7.55 10.23 21.12
C GLU A 19 -6.51 10.27 19.98
N LYS A 20 -6.33 9.16 19.26
CA LYS A 20 -5.40 9.07 18.13
C LYS A 20 -5.96 9.63 16.83
N ILE A 21 -7.27 9.52 16.62
CA ILE A 21 -8.00 10.04 15.45
C ILE A 21 -9.11 10.97 15.94
N PRO A 22 -8.76 12.20 16.36
CA PRO A 22 -9.70 13.15 16.94
C PRO A 22 -10.72 13.62 15.91
N GLN A 23 -11.83 14.17 16.41
CA GLN A 23 -12.99 14.53 15.58
C GLN A 23 -12.65 15.48 14.42
N HIS A 24 -11.74 16.44 14.62
CA HIS A 24 -11.31 17.35 13.56
C HIS A 24 -10.51 16.63 12.46
N LEU A 25 -9.68 15.64 12.81
CA LEU A 25 -8.95 14.84 11.84
C LEU A 25 -9.92 13.94 11.04
N ARG A 26 -10.88 13.31 11.71
CA ARG A 26 -11.95 12.54 11.03
C ARG A 26 -12.70 13.40 10.03
N TYR A 27 -13.10 14.60 10.47
CA TYR A 27 -13.77 15.56 9.61
C TYR A 27 -12.92 15.93 8.39
N ALA A 28 -11.65 16.29 8.61
CA ALA A 28 -10.73 16.62 7.52
C ALA A 28 -10.58 15.45 6.54
N CYS A 29 -10.34 14.22 7.01
CA CYS A 29 -10.17 13.05 6.16
C CYS A 29 -11.39 12.73 5.28
N ILE A 30 -12.61 13.04 5.75
CA ILE A 30 -13.84 12.74 5.01
C ILE A 30 -14.24 13.89 4.08
N TYR A 31 -14.11 15.15 4.53
CA TYR A 31 -14.77 16.29 3.90
C TYR A 31 -13.83 17.31 3.24
N TRP A 32 -12.50 17.14 3.30
CA TRP A 32 -11.58 18.09 2.68
C TRP A 32 -11.89 18.34 1.20
N VAL A 33 -12.31 17.32 0.47
CA VAL A 33 -12.62 17.45 -0.96
C VAL A 33 -13.87 18.30 -1.22
N ASN A 34 -14.85 18.29 -0.32
CA ASN A 34 -16.03 19.15 -0.45
C ASN A 34 -15.64 20.62 -0.35
N HIS A 35 -14.71 20.94 0.55
CA HIS A 35 -14.13 22.29 0.64
C HIS A 35 -13.28 22.61 -0.59
N PHE A 36 -12.57 21.61 -1.11
CA PHE A 36 -11.75 21.74 -2.32
C PHE A 36 -12.58 22.05 -3.57
N GLU A 37 -13.75 21.43 -3.74
CA GLU A 37 -14.67 21.68 -4.86
C GLU A 37 -15.31 23.08 -4.82
N VAL A 38 -15.50 23.64 -3.63
CA VAL A 38 -16.13 24.96 -3.43
C VAL A 38 -15.10 26.09 -3.44
N ALA A 39 -13.87 25.81 -3.04
CA ALA A 39 -12.79 26.78 -3.08
C ALA A 39 -12.48 27.15 -4.55
N ASN A 40 -12.48 28.44 -4.89
CA ASN A 40 -12.04 28.88 -6.21
C ASN A 40 -10.51 28.63 -6.33
N ILE A 41 -10.15 27.53 -7.02
CA ILE A 41 -8.80 26.91 -7.04
C ILE A 41 -7.81 27.73 -7.90
N GLU A 42 -7.63 29.00 -7.57
CA GLU A 42 -6.63 29.85 -8.22
C GLU A 42 -5.26 29.76 -7.53
N GLY A 43 -5.22 29.44 -6.23
CA GLY A 43 -3.99 29.44 -5.42
C GLY A 43 -3.01 28.29 -5.70
N THR A 44 -1.79 28.63 -6.10
CA THR A 44 -0.64 27.71 -6.23
C THR A 44 -0.32 26.97 -4.92
N GLU A 45 -0.53 27.62 -3.77
CA GLU A 45 -0.28 27.03 -2.46
C GLU A 45 -1.17 25.82 -2.17
N LEU A 46 -2.44 25.86 -2.59
CA LEU A 46 -3.38 24.76 -2.41
C LEU A 46 -2.97 23.54 -3.25
N MET A 47 -2.49 23.76 -4.47
CA MET A 47 -1.98 22.70 -5.34
C MET A 47 -0.71 22.06 -4.78
N ASN A 48 0.24 22.86 -4.29
CA ASN A 48 1.45 22.36 -3.65
C ASN A 48 1.11 21.54 -2.38
N GLY A 49 0.14 22.00 -1.60
CA GLY A 49 -0.35 21.27 -0.42
C GLY A 49 -1.01 19.94 -0.78
N LEU A 50 -1.78 19.91 -1.87
CA LEU A 50 -2.38 18.69 -2.40
C LEU A 50 -1.31 17.71 -2.89
N GLU A 51 -0.34 18.17 -3.67
CA GLU A 51 0.78 17.34 -4.15
C GLU A 51 1.51 16.70 -2.98
N LYS A 52 1.91 17.50 -1.99
CA LYS A 52 2.56 17.01 -0.77
C LYS A 52 1.70 16.00 -0.01
N PHE A 53 0.40 16.26 0.12
CA PHE A 53 -0.51 15.35 0.81
C PHE A 53 -0.61 14.00 0.10
N VAL A 54 -0.76 13.99 -1.23
CA VAL A 54 -0.89 12.76 -1.99
C VAL A 54 0.41 11.97 -1.93
N ASP A 55 1.55 12.64 -2.02
CA ASP A 55 2.88 12.03 -1.95
C ASP A 55 3.20 11.46 -0.55
N GLU A 56 2.92 12.19 0.54
CA GLU A 56 3.35 11.77 1.88
C GLU A 56 2.28 10.97 2.65
N HIS A 57 0.99 11.19 2.35
CA HIS A 57 -0.09 10.82 3.26
C HIS A 57 -1.21 9.97 2.65
N THR A 58 -1.15 9.59 1.37
CA THR A 58 -2.21 8.76 0.74
C THR A 58 -2.47 7.45 1.50
N LEU A 59 -1.43 6.69 1.87
CA LEU A 59 -1.61 5.42 2.59
C LEU A 59 -2.11 5.63 4.03
N HIS A 60 -1.56 6.63 4.73
CA HIS A 60 -2.00 7.03 6.07
C HIS A 60 -3.48 7.43 6.06
N TRP A 61 -3.91 8.13 5.02
CA TRP A 61 -5.30 8.52 4.84
C TRP A 61 -6.21 7.31 4.60
N PHE A 62 -5.80 6.34 3.78
CA PHE A 62 -6.55 5.09 3.60
C PHE A 62 -6.64 4.28 4.90
N GLU A 63 -5.57 4.26 5.69
CA GLU A 63 -5.55 3.63 7.00
C GLU A 63 -6.58 4.28 7.94
N VAL A 64 -6.57 5.60 8.07
CA VAL A 64 -7.54 6.34 8.89
C VAL A 64 -8.97 6.08 8.41
N LEU A 65 -9.22 6.17 7.10
CA LEU A 65 -10.56 5.94 6.55
C LEU A 65 -11.04 4.50 6.77
N SER A 66 -10.14 3.51 6.68
CA SER A 66 -10.44 2.12 7.03
C SER A 66 -10.79 1.97 8.51
N LEU A 67 -9.98 2.56 9.40
CA LEU A 67 -10.19 2.48 10.86
C LEU A 67 -11.51 3.11 11.30
N ILE A 68 -11.97 4.17 10.62
CA ILE A 68 -13.25 4.83 10.93
C ILE A 68 -14.42 4.30 10.08
N GLY A 69 -14.21 3.30 9.23
CA GLY A 69 -15.26 2.67 8.42
C GLY A 69 -15.82 3.56 7.30
N ASN A 70 -15.01 4.47 6.75
CA ASN A 70 -15.42 5.42 5.71
C ASN A 70 -14.50 5.41 4.48
N LEU A 71 -14.02 4.22 4.10
CA LEU A 71 -13.11 4.04 2.98
C LEU A 71 -13.71 4.49 1.63
N ASP A 72 -15.05 4.46 1.50
CA ASP A 72 -15.76 4.93 0.30
C ASP A 72 -15.54 6.42 0.01
N SER A 73 -15.23 7.24 1.03
CA SER A 73 -14.90 8.64 0.85
C SER A 73 -13.65 8.84 0.01
N ALA A 74 -12.67 7.93 0.09
CA ALA A 74 -11.44 8.05 -0.70
C ALA A 74 -11.71 7.94 -2.20
N HIS A 75 -12.54 6.98 -2.62
CA HIS A 75 -12.94 6.85 -4.03
C HIS A 75 -13.58 8.12 -4.58
N ARG A 76 -14.47 8.75 -3.80
CA ARG A 76 -15.14 9.99 -4.19
C ARG A 76 -14.17 11.15 -4.28
N ALA A 77 -13.34 11.32 -3.27
CA ALA A 77 -12.40 12.42 -3.18
C ALA A 77 -11.34 12.38 -4.30
N ILE A 78 -10.73 11.22 -4.55
CA ILE A 78 -9.72 11.07 -5.62
C ILE A 78 -10.33 11.36 -6.99
N ARG A 79 -11.55 10.86 -7.27
CA ARG A 79 -12.24 11.13 -8.54
C ARG A 79 -12.56 12.61 -8.74
N ALA A 80 -13.01 13.29 -7.69
CA ALA A 80 -13.30 14.71 -7.74
C ALA A 80 -12.03 15.53 -8.06
N VAL A 81 -10.91 15.20 -7.39
CA VAL A 81 -9.63 15.87 -7.65
C VAL A 81 -9.13 15.62 -9.06
N ILE A 82 -9.14 14.36 -9.54
CA ILE A 82 -8.76 14.05 -10.94
C ILE A 82 -9.61 14.86 -11.93
N LYS A 83 -10.92 14.93 -11.71
CA LYS A 83 -11.82 15.72 -12.56
C LYS A 83 -11.44 17.20 -12.55
N LEU A 84 -11.14 17.78 -11.39
CA LEU A 84 -10.74 19.18 -11.26
C LEU A 84 -9.40 19.45 -11.94
N LEU A 85 -8.41 18.57 -11.79
CA LEU A 85 -7.11 18.68 -12.46
C LEU A 85 -7.26 18.75 -13.99
N VAL A 86 -8.12 17.90 -14.55
CA VAL A 86 -8.44 17.90 -15.98
C VAL A 86 -9.15 19.20 -16.40
N GLN A 87 -10.10 19.70 -15.60
CA GLN A 87 -10.86 20.90 -15.90
C GLN A 87 -10.02 22.18 -15.85
N LEU A 88 -9.09 22.27 -14.91
CA LEU A 88 -8.31 23.48 -14.69
C LEU A 88 -7.21 23.68 -15.74
N GLN A 89 -6.89 22.67 -16.57
CA GLN A 89 -5.76 22.67 -17.50
C GLN A 89 -4.45 23.20 -16.87
N LYS A 90 -4.35 23.16 -15.54
CA LYS A 90 -3.19 23.68 -14.82
C LYS A 90 -2.04 22.74 -15.06
N SER A 91 -0.85 23.32 -15.17
CA SER A 91 0.44 22.64 -15.21
C SER A 91 0.74 21.97 -13.88
N THR A 92 -0.13 21.06 -13.45
CA THR A 92 0.14 20.11 -12.37
C THR A 92 1.16 19.10 -12.88
N SER A 93 2.00 18.57 -12.00
CA SER A 93 2.95 17.53 -12.40
C SER A 93 2.19 16.35 -13.02
N SER A 94 2.72 15.80 -14.11
CA SER A 94 2.20 14.55 -14.70
C SER A 94 2.13 13.43 -13.65
N ASP A 95 3.01 13.52 -12.65
CA ASP A 95 3.17 12.56 -11.59
C ASP A 95 1.99 12.58 -10.62
N LEU A 96 1.43 13.75 -10.25
CA LEU A 96 0.27 13.83 -9.36
C LEU A 96 -0.96 13.14 -9.95
N HIS A 97 -1.26 13.41 -11.22
CA HIS A 97 -2.41 12.80 -11.88
C HIS A 97 -2.24 11.27 -11.98
N GLN A 98 -1.02 10.81 -12.27
CA GLN A 98 -0.70 9.39 -12.35
C GLN A 98 -0.77 8.72 -10.97
N LEU A 99 -0.25 9.34 -9.92
CA LEU A 99 -0.29 8.86 -8.55
C LEU A 99 -1.73 8.74 -8.02
N LEU A 100 -2.57 9.75 -8.26
CA LEU A 100 -4.01 9.71 -7.94
C LEU A 100 -4.74 8.61 -8.72
N SER A 101 -4.42 8.42 -10.00
CA SER A 101 -5.00 7.37 -10.82
C SER A 101 -4.63 5.97 -10.31
N ASP A 102 -3.38 5.80 -9.89
CA ASP A 102 -2.88 4.57 -9.29
C ASP A 102 -3.49 4.33 -7.90
N ALA A 103 -3.64 5.38 -7.08
CA ALA A 103 -4.33 5.32 -5.80
C ALA A 103 -5.80 4.90 -5.95
N LEU A 104 -6.49 5.43 -6.96
CA LEU A 104 -7.87 5.04 -7.28
C LEU A 104 -7.94 3.57 -7.71
N ARG A 105 -7.01 3.10 -8.54
CA ARG A 105 -6.93 1.70 -8.96
C ARG A 105 -6.63 0.79 -7.78
N PHE A 106 -5.70 1.19 -6.93
CA PHE A 106 -5.27 0.48 -5.72
C PHE A 106 -6.45 0.23 -4.78
N ILE A 107 -7.13 1.30 -4.37
CA ILE A 107 -8.25 1.20 -3.44
C ILE A 107 -9.45 0.47 -4.05
N SER A 108 -9.66 0.57 -5.37
CA SER A 108 -10.70 -0.21 -6.07
C SER A 108 -10.42 -1.72 -6.04
N LYS A 109 -9.17 -2.12 -6.28
CA LYS A 109 -8.78 -3.53 -6.35
C LYS A 109 -8.69 -4.17 -4.96
N SER A 110 -8.26 -3.40 -3.96
CA SER A 110 -7.97 -3.88 -2.61
C SER A 110 -9.03 -3.46 -1.58
N TYR A 111 -10.16 -2.90 -2.02
CA TYR A 111 -11.20 -2.35 -1.14
C TYR A 111 -11.60 -3.31 -0.03
N ALA A 112 -12.01 -4.54 -0.39
CA ALA A 112 -12.57 -5.49 0.57
C ALA A 112 -11.59 -5.85 1.69
N VAL A 113 -10.29 -5.94 1.37
CA VAL A 113 -9.26 -6.28 2.35
C VAL A 113 -8.87 -5.09 3.21
N ILE A 114 -8.73 -3.89 2.61
CA ILE A 114 -8.40 -2.64 3.34
C ILE A 114 -9.55 -2.23 4.23
N ASN A 115 -10.80 -2.28 3.75
CA ASN A 115 -11.99 -1.93 4.54
C ASN A 115 -12.17 -2.88 5.73
N ARG A 116 -11.82 -4.17 5.54
CA ARG A 116 -11.82 -5.14 6.63
C ARG A 116 -10.71 -4.83 7.62
N SER A 117 -9.50 -4.52 7.18
CA SER A 117 -8.39 -4.20 8.07
C SER A 117 -7.41 -3.19 7.47
N ALA A 118 -7.16 -2.10 8.18
CA ALA A 118 -6.29 -1.02 7.74
C ALA A 118 -4.84 -1.49 7.54
N LEU A 119 -4.40 -2.49 8.31
CA LEU A 119 -3.08 -3.12 8.18
C LEU A 119 -2.88 -3.78 6.80
N HIS A 120 -3.96 -4.26 6.16
CA HIS A 120 -3.86 -4.85 4.83
C HIS A 120 -3.44 -3.83 3.77
N THR A 121 -3.57 -2.52 4.01
CA THR A 121 -2.99 -1.48 3.15
C THR A 121 -1.51 -1.74 2.91
N TYR A 122 -0.77 -2.07 3.98
CA TYR A 122 0.68 -2.24 3.92
C TYR A 122 1.13 -3.69 3.69
N TYR A 123 0.44 -4.66 4.28
CA TYR A 123 0.89 -6.07 4.25
C TYR A 123 0.39 -6.86 3.03
N SER A 124 -0.72 -6.46 2.42
CA SER A 124 -1.35 -7.26 1.36
C SER A 124 -1.70 -6.46 0.12
N ALA A 125 -2.01 -5.18 0.25
CA ALA A 125 -2.37 -4.37 -0.89
C ALA A 125 -1.11 -3.79 -1.54
N LEU A 126 -0.28 -3.06 -0.79
CA LEU A 126 0.90 -2.39 -1.33
C LEU A 126 1.91 -3.33 -2.00
N PRO A 127 2.30 -4.50 -1.42
CA PRO A 127 3.28 -5.40 -2.04
C PRO A 127 2.78 -6.06 -3.34
N PHE A 128 1.46 -6.04 -3.58
CA PHE A 128 0.80 -6.65 -4.73
C PHE A 128 0.29 -5.59 -5.72
N SER A 129 0.61 -4.32 -5.49
CA SER A 129 0.48 -3.25 -6.48
C SER A 129 1.49 -3.46 -7.61
N PRO A 130 1.16 -3.04 -8.85
CA PRO A 130 2.14 -3.04 -9.93
C PRO A 130 3.40 -2.30 -9.50
N THR A 131 4.57 -2.95 -9.60
CA THR A 131 5.85 -2.36 -9.19
C THR A 131 6.28 -1.16 -10.04
N SER A 132 5.63 -0.97 -11.19
CA SER A 132 5.77 0.20 -12.07
C SER A 132 4.85 1.37 -11.70
N SER A 133 3.97 1.21 -10.71
CA SER A 133 3.10 2.29 -10.23
C SER A 133 3.90 3.28 -9.41
N LEU A 134 3.66 4.59 -9.63
CA LEU A 134 4.27 5.63 -8.80
C LEU A 134 3.90 5.47 -7.32
N LEU A 135 2.67 5.02 -7.04
CA LEU A 135 2.23 4.68 -5.69
C LEU A 135 3.12 3.64 -5.02
N TYR A 136 3.54 2.61 -5.78
CA TYR A 136 4.45 1.59 -5.23
C TYR A 136 5.86 2.16 -5.05
N LEU A 137 6.35 2.94 -6.01
CA LEU A 137 7.72 3.45 -5.99
C LEU A 137 7.94 4.54 -4.94
N GLU A 138 7.01 5.49 -4.81
CA GLU A 138 7.08 6.59 -3.83
C GLU A 138 6.68 6.11 -2.43
N LEU A 139 5.60 5.33 -2.30
CA LEU A 139 5.01 5.06 -0.98
C LEU A 139 5.54 3.78 -0.31
N TRP A 140 6.34 2.97 -1.02
CA TRP A 140 7.06 1.87 -0.37
C TRP A 140 8.12 2.38 0.62
N GLU A 141 8.77 3.50 0.32
CA GLU A 141 9.80 4.06 1.18
C GLU A 141 9.26 4.70 2.46
N THR A 142 8.06 5.28 2.40
CA THR A 142 7.37 5.95 3.51
C THR A 142 6.54 4.99 4.36
N SER A 143 6.45 3.71 3.98
CA SER A 143 5.75 2.68 4.74
C SER A 143 6.33 2.53 6.16
N PRO A 144 5.54 2.70 7.23
CA PRO A 144 5.98 2.47 8.61
C PRO A 144 6.40 1.01 8.84
N THR A 145 6.06 0.14 7.90
CA THR A 145 6.41 -1.28 7.81
C THR A 145 7.51 -1.54 6.78
N LYS A 146 8.56 -0.72 6.72
CA LYS A 146 9.89 -1.14 6.23
C LYS A 146 10.47 -2.22 7.18
N ARG A 147 9.71 -3.30 7.38
CA ARG A 147 10.05 -4.43 8.21
C ARG A 147 10.61 -5.47 7.25
N ARG A 148 11.90 -5.75 7.43
CA ARG A 148 12.58 -6.88 6.80
C ARG A 148 11.74 -8.14 7.07
N ILE A 149 10.99 -8.59 6.06
CA ILE A 149 9.95 -9.62 6.17
C ILE A 149 10.54 -10.94 6.67
N ALA A 150 11.76 -11.23 6.25
CA ALA A 150 12.64 -12.20 6.88
C ALA A 150 14.10 -11.86 6.63
N SER A 151 15.00 -12.30 7.52
CA SER A 151 16.45 -12.30 7.29
C SER A 151 17.00 -13.65 7.67
N HIS A 152 17.37 -14.38 6.64
CA HIS A 152 17.95 -15.70 6.79
C HIS A 152 19.47 -15.55 6.76
N LYS A 153 20.09 -15.52 7.94
CA LYS A 153 21.56 -15.58 8.11
C LYS A 153 22.11 -17.02 7.96
N GLY A 154 21.27 -17.98 7.60
CA GLY A 154 21.63 -19.40 7.53
C GLY A 154 22.15 -19.87 6.17
N ASP A 155 21.96 -19.09 5.10
CA ASP A 155 22.52 -19.44 3.79
C ASP A 155 23.96 -18.95 3.70
N SER A 156 24.89 -19.89 3.88
CA SER A 156 26.33 -19.65 3.71
C SER A 156 26.71 -19.39 2.25
N HIS A 157 25.76 -19.52 1.32
CA HIS A 157 25.97 -19.42 -0.12
C HIS A 157 25.23 -18.21 -0.69
N ARG A 158 25.86 -17.54 -1.67
CA ARG A 158 25.29 -16.33 -2.28
C ARG A 158 24.02 -16.70 -3.05
N VAL A 159 22.95 -15.95 -2.82
CA VAL A 159 21.75 -15.98 -3.65
C VAL A 159 22.10 -15.31 -4.99
N SER A 160 21.88 -16.01 -6.10
CA SER A 160 22.18 -15.53 -7.44
C SER A 160 20.98 -14.90 -8.13
N THR A 161 19.76 -15.30 -7.75
CA THR A 161 18.53 -14.84 -8.39
C THR A 161 17.33 -14.90 -7.44
N VAL A 162 16.36 -14.02 -7.67
CA VAL A 162 15.07 -13.98 -6.97
C VAL A 162 13.95 -13.75 -7.97
N GLY A 163 12.84 -14.49 -7.84
CA GLY A 163 11.66 -14.34 -8.68
C GLY A 163 10.38 -14.41 -7.86
N PHE A 164 9.38 -13.60 -8.20
CA PHE A 164 8.09 -13.57 -7.51
C PHE A 164 7.00 -14.22 -8.35
N ALA A 165 6.09 -14.94 -7.70
CA ALA A 165 4.84 -15.37 -8.34
C ALA A 165 4.00 -14.13 -8.67
N HIS A 166 3.28 -14.18 -9.80
CA HIS A 166 2.49 -13.03 -10.26
C HIS A 166 1.36 -12.63 -9.30
N ASP A 167 0.89 -13.59 -8.50
CA ASP A 167 -0.10 -13.39 -7.45
C ASP A 167 0.51 -13.04 -6.10
N GLY A 168 1.84 -12.88 -6.02
CA GLY A 168 2.68 -12.55 -4.86
C GLY A 168 2.60 -13.51 -3.66
N ARG A 169 1.91 -14.65 -3.80
CA ARG A 169 1.76 -15.61 -2.69
C ARG A 169 3.06 -16.35 -2.39
N LEU A 170 3.93 -16.46 -3.39
CA LEU A 170 5.22 -17.11 -3.28
C LEU A 170 6.31 -16.26 -3.92
N PHE A 171 7.53 -16.40 -3.39
CA PHE A 171 8.74 -15.99 -4.09
C PHE A 171 9.78 -17.11 -4.03
N ALA A 172 10.63 -17.17 -5.05
CA ALA A 172 11.69 -18.13 -5.18
C ALA A 172 13.04 -17.44 -5.05
N SER A 173 13.99 -18.06 -4.34
CA SER A 173 15.38 -17.66 -4.35
C SER A 173 16.25 -18.80 -4.86
N GLY A 174 17.03 -18.52 -5.91
CA GLY A 174 18.05 -19.44 -6.42
C GLY A 174 19.40 -19.13 -5.78
N SER A 175 20.05 -20.15 -5.24
CA SER A 175 21.36 -20.05 -4.61
C SER A 175 22.42 -20.75 -5.44
N VAL A 176 23.68 -20.32 -5.27
CA VAL A 176 24.84 -20.91 -5.94
C VAL A 176 25.11 -22.35 -5.50
N ASP A 177 24.52 -22.80 -4.39
CA ASP A 177 24.58 -24.19 -3.91
C ASP A 177 23.61 -25.14 -4.61
N GLU A 178 23.16 -24.79 -5.82
CA GLU A 178 22.21 -25.56 -6.64
C GLU A 178 20.86 -25.82 -5.95
N THR A 179 20.52 -24.98 -4.96
CA THR A 179 19.22 -25.02 -4.30
C THR A 179 18.31 -23.89 -4.75
N ILE A 180 17.04 -24.22 -4.92
CA ILE A 180 15.96 -23.26 -5.11
C ILE A 180 15.05 -23.36 -3.89
N LYS A 181 14.88 -22.25 -3.19
CA LYS A 181 13.97 -22.16 -2.05
C LYS A 181 12.71 -21.40 -2.45
N LEU A 182 11.56 -21.94 -2.09
CA LEU A 182 10.27 -21.28 -2.23
C LEU A 182 9.82 -20.77 -0.87
N TRP A 183 9.37 -19.53 -0.86
CA TRP A 183 9.02 -18.78 0.33
C TRP A 183 7.59 -18.26 0.20
N SER A 184 6.88 -18.20 1.32
CA SER A 184 5.59 -17.52 1.43
C SER A 184 5.80 -16.01 1.32
N GLY A 185 5.10 -15.37 0.38
CA GLY A 185 5.12 -13.92 0.22
C GLY A 185 4.40 -13.15 1.34
N GLY A 186 3.56 -13.83 2.11
CA GLY A 186 2.79 -13.21 3.20
C GLY A 186 3.60 -13.00 4.48
N ASP A 187 4.42 -13.98 4.88
CA ASP A 187 5.14 -14.00 6.15
C ASP A 187 6.64 -14.31 6.02
N GLY A 188 7.13 -14.53 4.80
CA GLY A 188 8.53 -14.86 4.53
C GLY A 188 8.95 -16.27 4.98
N SER A 189 8.00 -17.14 5.34
CA SER A 189 8.31 -18.49 5.79
C SER A 189 8.80 -19.38 4.63
N LEU A 190 9.83 -20.19 4.88
CA LEU A 190 10.31 -21.19 3.92
C LEU A 190 9.26 -22.28 3.75
N GLN A 191 8.77 -22.44 2.53
CA GLN A 191 7.77 -23.44 2.19
C GLN A 191 8.43 -24.71 1.67
N VAL A 192 9.36 -24.57 0.73
CA VAL A 192 10.00 -25.71 0.06
C VAL A 192 11.47 -25.42 -0.22
N THR A 193 12.32 -26.44 -0.11
CA THR A 193 13.68 -26.43 -0.65
C THR A 193 13.78 -27.50 -1.74
N LEU A 194 14.05 -27.08 -2.96
CA LEU A 194 14.35 -27.93 -4.10
C LEU A 194 15.86 -28.00 -4.26
N LYS A 195 16.41 -29.21 -4.34
CA LYS A 195 17.80 -29.43 -4.71
C LYS A 195 17.83 -30.01 -6.11
N ALA A 196 18.70 -29.50 -6.97
CA ALA A 196 19.01 -30.19 -8.21
C ALA A 196 19.75 -31.48 -7.85
N SER A 197 19.04 -32.61 -7.77
CA SER A 197 19.69 -33.92 -7.72
C SER A 197 20.20 -34.22 -9.12
N GLY A 198 21.52 -34.29 -9.31
CA GLY A 198 22.18 -34.68 -10.55
C GLY A 198 21.92 -36.14 -10.96
N ALA A 199 20.65 -36.51 -11.18
CA ALA A 199 20.30 -37.75 -11.85
C ALA A 199 20.55 -37.54 -13.35
N LYS A 200 21.72 -37.98 -13.78
CA LYS A 200 22.09 -38.19 -15.17
C LYS A 200 21.01 -39.09 -15.79
N LEU A 201 20.20 -38.55 -16.71
CA LEU A 201 19.38 -39.36 -17.61
C LEU A 201 20.35 -39.98 -18.62
N GLU A 202 20.71 -41.24 -18.42
CA GLU A 202 21.29 -42.04 -19.49
C GLU A 202 20.17 -42.47 -20.44
N ALA A 203 20.48 -42.37 -21.73
CA ALA A 203 19.56 -42.42 -22.87
C ALA A 203 18.88 -43.78 -23.08
#